data_AF-A0A518GFI0-F1
#
_entry.id   AF-A0A518GFI0-F1
#
_cell.length_a   1.000
_cell.length_b   1.000
_cell.length_c   1.000
_cell.angle_alpha   90.00
_cell.angle_beta   90.00
_cell.angle_gamma   90.00
#
_symmetry.space_group_name_H-M   'P 1'
#
loop_
_entity.id
_entity.type
_entity.pdbx_description
1 polymer ?
#
loop_
_entity_poly.entity_id
_entity_poly.type
_entity_poly.pdbx_seq_one_letter_code
_entity_poly.pdbx_strand_id
1 'polypeptide(L)'
;MRIGQVVKVIPEKKIGFIHSEDLHEDVFFHFSKVTKVGTLDLQEGDEVEYEIDELAKLQKQRLQATSVRRSVRPLAMRLQPSDAPELKAHHHPKARRRRPTWRDKEDPKQEDV
;
A
#
# COMPACT_ATOMS: atom_id res chain seq x y z
N MET A 1 -2.37 1.43 -13.96
CA MET A 1 -1.76 2.42 -13.05
C MET A 1 -1.16 1.70 -11.86
N ARG A 2 0.04 2.13 -11.46
CA ARG A 2 0.73 1.75 -10.23
C ARG A 2 0.59 2.86 -9.21
N ILE A 3 0.85 2.52 -7.96
CA ILE A 3 0.85 3.45 -6.83
C ILE A 3 2.24 3.50 -6.22
N GLY A 4 2.59 4.62 -5.63
CA GLY A 4 3.87 4.80 -4.97
C GLY A 4 3.95 6.11 -4.21
N GLN A 5 5.10 6.34 -3.59
CA GLN A 5 5.37 7.54 -2.81
C GLN A 5 6.52 8.32 -3.43
N VAL A 6 6.37 9.64 -3.52
CA VAL A 6 7.47 10.52 -3.96
C VAL A 6 8.53 10.55 -2.87
N VAL A 7 9.72 10.04 -3.14
CA VAL A 7 10.82 10.00 -2.17
C VAL A 7 11.77 11.18 -2.30
N LYS A 8 11.85 11.78 -3.49
CA LYS A 8 12.74 12.91 -3.73
C LYS A 8 12.20 13.84 -4.80
N VAL A 9 12.28 15.14 -4.54
CA VAL A 9 11.94 16.19 -5.51
C VAL A 9 13.12 17.15 -5.65
N ILE A 10 13.47 17.49 -6.90
CA ILE A 10 14.48 18.51 -7.20
C ILE A 10 13.77 19.61 -8.00
N PRO A 11 13.20 20.63 -7.32
CA PRO A 11 12.36 21.66 -7.94
C PRO A 11 13.09 22.44 -9.03
N GLU A 12 14.36 22.77 -8.80
CA GLU A 12 15.22 23.52 -9.73
C GLU A 12 15.33 22.83 -11.10
N LYS A 13 15.40 21.50 -11.10
CA LYS A 13 15.56 20.68 -12.31
C LYS A 13 14.23 20.14 -12.82
N LYS A 14 13.11 20.39 -12.13
CA LYS A 14 11.78 19.85 -12.47
C LYS A 14 11.79 18.32 -12.62
N ILE A 15 12.49 17.64 -11.72
CA ILE A 15 12.58 16.18 -11.66
C ILE A 15 12.25 15.64 -10.28
N GLY A 16 11.85 14.37 -10.22
CA GLY A 16 11.69 13.64 -8.96
C GLY A 16 11.77 12.13 -9.14
N PHE A 17 11.61 11.44 -8.02
CA PHE A 17 11.66 9.98 -7.93
C PHE A 17 10.48 9.46 -7.10
N ILE A 18 9.90 8.36 -7.57
CA ILE A 18 8.80 7.65 -6.91
C ILE A 18 9.32 6.29 -6.47
N HIS A 19 9.18 6.01 -5.19
CA HIS A 19 9.34 4.66 -4.67
C HIS A 19 8.08 3.87 -4.97
N SER A 20 8.24 2.75 -5.66
CA SER A 20 7.16 1.85 -6.02
C SER A 20 7.11 0.68 -5.07
N GLU A 21 5.92 0.28 -4.62
CA GLU A 21 5.79 -0.95 -3.82
C GLU A 21 6.03 -2.22 -4.66
N ASP A 22 5.63 -2.18 -5.94
CA ASP A 22 5.77 -3.34 -6.84
C ASP A 22 7.17 -3.55 -7.43
N LEU A 23 8.08 -2.56 -7.32
CA LEU A 23 9.36 -2.56 -8.01
C LEU A 23 10.48 -2.31 -7.03
N HIS A 24 11.59 -3.03 -7.20
CA HIS A 24 12.78 -2.88 -6.36
C HIS A 24 13.61 -1.62 -6.66
N GLU A 25 13.22 -0.83 -7.66
CA GLU A 25 13.93 0.35 -8.12
C GLU A 25 13.02 1.58 -8.12
N ASP A 26 13.60 2.74 -7.82
CA ASP A 26 12.89 4.01 -7.86
C ASP A 26 12.59 4.44 -9.31
N VAL A 27 11.37 4.89 -9.53
CA VAL A 27 10.89 5.32 -10.84
C VAL A 27 11.14 6.82 -11.00
N PHE A 28 11.82 7.20 -12.07
CA PHE A 28 12.05 8.60 -12.40
C PHE A 28 10.80 9.26 -12.98
N PHE A 29 10.56 10.51 -12.60
CA PHE A 29 9.60 11.34 -13.32
C PHE A 29 10.14 12.75 -13.56
N HIS A 30 9.66 13.34 -14.66
CA HIS A 30 9.84 14.76 -14.96
C HIS A 30 8.51 15.48 -14.72
N PHE A 31 8.53 16.73 -14.24
CA PHE A 31 7.30 17.47 -13.93
C PHE A 31 6.41 17.71 -15.17
N SER A 32 6.96 17.60 -16.37
CA SER A 32 6.16 17.63 -17.62
C SER A 32 5.21 16.45 -17.76
N LYS A 33 5.46 15.35 -17.04
CA LYS A 33 4.62 14.15 -16.98
C LYS A 33 3.62 14.19 -15.82
N VAL A 34 3.72 15.21 -14.95
CA VAL A 34 2.83 15.39 -13.82
C VAL A 34 1.56 16.11 -14.29
N THR A 35 0.40 15.48 -14.11
CA THR A 35 -0.88 16.16 -14.30
C THR A 35 -1.17 16.97 -13.05
N LYS A 36 -1.20 18.29 -13.16
CA LYS A 36 -1.53 19.16 -12.03
C LYS A 36 -2.99 18.97 -11.64
N VAL A 37 -3.22 18.56 -10.39
CA VAL A 37 -4.53 18.55 -9.76
C VAL A 37 -4.51 19.66 -8.70
N GLY A 38 -5.09 20.81 -9.01
CA GLY A 38 -5.06 22.01 -8.16
C GLY A 38 -3.81 22.89 -8.37
N THR A 39 -3.41 23.60 -7.30
CA THR A 39 -2.33 24.62 -7.33
C THR A 39 -1.02 24.16 -6.69
N LEU A 40 -1.02 23.03 -5.99
CA LEU A 40 0.15 22.52 -5.27
C LEU A 40 0.98 21.60 -6.18
N ASP A 41 2.28 21.89 -6.28
CA ASP A 41 3.24 20.99 -6.91
C ASP A 41 3.50 19.77 -6.00
N LEU A 42 3.95 18.66 -6.59
CA LEU A 42 4.28 17.43 -5.85
C LEU A 42 5.45 17.66 -4.89
N GLN A 43 5.30 17.13 -3.67
CA GLN A 43 6.29 17.20 -2.60
C GLN A 43 6.78 15.80 -2.22
N GLU A 44 7.89 15.75 -1.49
CA GLU A 44 8.37 14.51 -0.88
C GLU A 44 7.35 14.00 0.13
N GLY A 45 7.14 12.68 0.15
CA GLY A 45 6.12 12.02 0.94
C GLY A 45 4.75 11.94 0.27
N ASP A 46 4.52 12.65 -0.84
CA ASP A 46 3.25 12.59 -1.55
C ASP A 46 2.98 11.22 -2.15
N GLU A 47 1.77 10.74 -1.94
CA GLU A 47 1.28 9.54 -2.59
C GLU A 47 0.80 9.85 -4.00
N VAL A 48 1.23 9.03 -4.95
CA VAL A 48 0.99 9.24 -6.37
C VAL A 48 0.56 7.97 -7.07
N GLU A 49 -0.36 8.16 -8.02
CA GLU A 49 -0.70 7.18 -9.05
C GLU A 49 0.11 7.49 -10.30
N TYR A 50 0.72 6.47 -10.89
CA TYR A 50 1.55 6.65 -12.07
C TYR A 50 1.53 5.47 -13.05
N GLU A 51 2.01 5.72 -14.27
CA GLU A 51 2.22 4.71 -15.30
C GLU A 51 3.68 4.67 -15.72
N ILE A 52 4.19 3.48 -16.05
CA ILE A 52 5.58 3.28 -16.47
C ILE A 52 5.65 3.20 -17.98
N ASP A 53 6.71 3.77 -18.55
CA ASP A 53 7.09 3.54 -19.93
C ASP A 53 7.56 2.09 -20.14
N GLU A 54 6.69 1.26 -20.71
CA GLU A 54 6.98 -0.16 -20.96
C GLU A 54 8.08 -0.35 -22.01
N LEU A 55 8.22 0.57 -22.97
CA LEU A 55 9.27 0.51 -23.98
C LEU A 55 10.64 0.73 -23.34
N ALA A 56 10.75 1.74 -22.48
CA ALA A 56 11.98 2.00 -21.71
C ALA A 56 12.36 0.79 -20.84
N LYS A 57 11.37 0.15 -20.21
CA LYS A 57 11.57 -1.06 -19.40
C LYS A 57 12.10 -2.24 -20.24
N LEU A 58 11.52 -2.49 -21.41
CA LEU A 58 11.95 -3.56 -22.33
C LEU A 58 13.37 -3.34 -22.84
N GLN A 59 13.74 -2.08 -23.08
CA GLN A 59 15.08 -1.70 -23.52
C GLN A 59 16.12 -1.70 -22.37
N LYS A 60 15.75 -2.16 -21.17
CA LYS A 60 16.57 -2.12 -19.95
C LYS A 60 17.11 -0.71 -19.65
N GLN A 61 16.37 0.31 -20.07
CA GLN A 61 16.67 1.68 -19.70
C GLN A 61 16.11 1.98 -18.32
N ARG A 62 16.56 3.10 -17.74
CA ARG A 62 16.07 3.58 -16.45
C ARG A 62 14.55 3.76 -16.48
N LEU A 63 13.87 3.23 -15.46
CA LEU A 63 12.41 3.30 -15.35
C LEU A 63 11.93 4.74 -15.30
N GLN A 64 11.02 5.09 -16.21
CA GLN A 64 10.41 6.42 -16.29
C GLN A 64 8.89 6.35 -16.18
N ALA A 65 8.33 7.31 -15.45
CA ALA A 65 6.90 7.50 -15.37
C ALA A 65 6.39 8.43 -16.49
N THR A 66 5.31 8.04 -17.15
CA THR A 66 4.70 8.78 -18.28
C THR A 66 3.54 9.66 -17.87
N SER A 67 2.76 9.20 -16.90
CA SER A 67 1.62 9.92 -16.32
C SER A 67 1.79 9.86 -14.81
N VAL A 68 1.93 11.00 -14.12
CA VAL A 68 2.02 11.05 -12.65
C VAL A 68 0.93 11.96 -12.11
N ARG A 69 0.19 11.49 -11.11
CA ARG A 69 -0.90 12.24 -10.47
C ARG A 69 -0.87 12.00 -8.96
N ARG A 70 -1.18 13.03 -8.17
CA ARG A 70 -1.37 12.87 -6.72
C ARG A 70 -2.61 12.00 -6.49
N SER A 71 -2.49 10.96 -5.67
CA SER A 71 -3.63 10.10 -5.35
C SER A 71 -4.63 10.88 -4.51
N VAL A 72 -5.92 10.75 -4.83
CA VAL A 72 -7.02 11.36 -4.04
C VAL A 72 -7.42 10.43 -2.89
N ARG A 73 -7.09 9.14 -3.01
CA ARG A 73 -7.30 8.11 -2.00
C ARG A 73 -5.95 7.78 -1.37
N PRO A 74 -5.80 7.92 -0.05
CA PRO A 74 -4.56 7.55 0.58
C PRO A 74 -4.32 6.03 0.47
N LEU A 75 -3.13 5.59 0.04
CA LEU A 75 -2.71 4.19 -0.04
C LEU A 75 -2.93 3.48 1.30
N ALA A 76 -2.68 4.19 2.40
CA ALA A 76 -2.82 3.67 3.75
C ALA A 76 -4.25 3.67 4.30
N MET A 77 -5.29 3.93 3.49
CA MET A 77 -6.68 3.96 3.95
C MET A 77 -7.13 2.58 4.45
N ARG A 78 -6.93 2.33 5.75
CA ARG A 78 -7.52 1.20 6.46
C ARG A 78 -8.98 1.52 6.76
N LEU A 79 -9.89 0.75 6.15
CA LEU A 79 -11.30 0.73 6.53
C LEU A 79 -11.39 0.48 8.04
N GLN A 80 -11.89 1.48 8.77
CA GLN A 80 -12.18 1.30 10.18
C GLN A 80 -13.47 0.48 10.33
N PRO A 81 -13.63 -0.30 11.41
CA PRO A 81 -14.90 -0.99 11.69
C PRO A 81 -16.11 -0.04 11.81
N SER A 82 -15.88 1.26 11.99
CA SER A 82 -16.90 2.31 11.97
C SER A 82 -17.40 2.65 10.57
N ASP A 83 -16.58 2.47 9.53
CA ASP A 83 -16.88 2.93 8.17
C ASP A 83 -17.82 1.98 7.42
N ALA A 84 -17.91 0.73 7.87
CA ALA A 84 -18.84 -0.28 7.35
C ALA A 84 -19.47 -1.08 8.52
N PRO A 85 -20.39 -0.47 9.28
CA PRO A 85 -21.02 -1.11 10.43
C PRO A 85 -21.79 -2.38 10.03
N GLU A 86 -22.28 -2.48 8.79
CA GLU A 86 -22.90 -3.68 8.23
C GLU A 86 -21.96 -4.90 8.09
N LEU A 87 -20.64 -4.67 8.00
CA LEU A 87 -19.63 -5.74 7.92
C LEU A 87 -19.17 -6.22 9.30
N LYS A 88 -19.72 -5.69 10.39
CA LYS A 88 -19.38 -6.17 11.74
C LYS A 88 -19.82 -7.62 11.89
N ALA A 89 -18.86 -8.49 12.20
CA ALA A 89 -19.14 -9.89 12.50
C ALA A 89 -20.03 -9.99 13.74
N HIS A 90 -21.33 -10.21 13.52
CA HIS A 90 -22.25 -10.51 14.61
C HIS A 90 -22.07 -11.98 15.00
N HIS A 91 -21.47 -12.21 16.16
CA HIS A 91 -21.32 -13.55 16.70
C HIS A 91 -22.72 -14.11 16.99
N HIS A 92 -23.10 -15.17 16.28
CA HIS A 92 -24.44 -15.75 16.37
C HIS A 92 -24.78 -16.07 17.84
N PRO A 93 -26.00 -15.75 18.33
CA PRO A 93 -26.34 -15.86 19.75
C PRO A 93 -26.24 -17.29 20.32
N LYS A 94 -26.32 -18.30 19.45
CA LYS A 94 -26.15 -19.73 19.80
C LYS A 94 -24.73 -20.28 19.57
N ALA A 95 -23.77 -19.45 19.17
CA ALA A 95 -22.39 -19.91 19.02
C ALA A 95 -21.88 -20.41 20.38
N ARG A 96 -21.42 -21.66 20.41
CA ARG A 96 -21.18 -22.41 21.66
C ARG A 96 -20.11 -21.72 22.51
N ARG A 97 -20.52 -21.13 23.64
CA ARG A 97 -19.63 -20.55 24.67
C ARG A 97 -18.88 -21.59 25.51
N ARG A 98 -19.20 -22.89 25.40
CA ARG A 98 -18.59 -23.92 26.24
C ARG A 98 -17.28 -24.41 25.63
N ARG A 99 -16.21 -24.38 26.44
CA ARG A 99 -14.93 -25.01 26.13
C ARG A 99 -15.16 -26.48 25.80
N PRO A 100 -14.56 -27.02 24.73
CA PRO A 100 -14.61 -28.44 24.45
C PRO A 100 -14.04 -29.23 25.62
N THR A 101 -14.79 -30.22 26.09
CA THR A 101 -14.46 -31.04 27.27
C THR A 101 -13.24 -31.94 27.10
N TRP A 102 -12.69 -32.05 25.88
CA TRP A 102 -11.46 -32.79 25.62
C TRP A 102 -10.19 -32.05 26.08
N ARG A 103 -10.29 -30.74 26.36
CA ARG A 103 -9.16 -29.88 26.72
C ARG A 103 -8.83 -29.83 28.22
N ASP A 104 -9.66 -30.44 29.06
CA ASP A 104 -9.47 -30.51 30.53
C ASP A 104 -8.90 -31.86 30.99
N LYS A 105 -8.35 -32.67 30.09
CA LYS A 105 -7.61 -33.88 30.49
C LYS A 105 -6.24 -33.44 31.00
N GLU A 106 -6.02 -33.53 32.30
CA GLU A 106 -4.68 -33.48 32.89
C GLU A 106 -3.82 -34.58 32.25
N ASP A 107 -2.67 -34.22 31.70
CA ASP A 107 -1.72 -35.19 31.15
C ASP A 107 -1.31 -36.16 32.27
N PRO A 108 -1.40 -37.48 32.07
CA PRO A 108 -0.99 -38.43 33.09
C PRO A 108 0.49 -38.22 33.38
N LYS A 109 0.81 -37.83 34.63
CA LYS A 109 2.20 -37.75 35.10
C LYS A 109 2.84 -39.12 34.91
N GLN A 110 3.90 -39.16 34.11
CA GLN A 110 4.81 -40.29 34.04
C GLN A 110 5.47 -40.41 35.42
N GLU A 111 5.11 -41.47 36.15
CA GLU A 111 5.87 -41.89 37.34
C GLU A 111 7.06 -42.70 36.84
N ASP A 112 8.26 -42.11 37.01
CA ASP A 112 9.52 -42.79 36.80
C ASP A 112 9.74 -43.83 37.92
N VAL A 113 9.93 -45.09 37.55
CA VAL A 113 10.50 -46.15 38.41
C VAL A 113 11.57 -46.89 37.62
#